data_AF-A0A6A4PQT6-F1
#
_entry.id   AF-A0A6A4PQT6-F1
#
_cell.length_a   1.000
_cell.length_b   1.000
_cell.length_c   1.000
_cell.angle_alpha   90.00
_cell.angle_beta   90.00
_cell.angle_gamma   90.00
#
_symmetry.space_group_name_H-M   'P 1'
#
loop_
_entity.id
_entity.type
_entity.pdbx_description
1 polymer ?
#
loop_
_entity_poly.entity_id
_entity_poly.type
_entity_poly.pdbx_seq_one_letter_code
_entity_poly.pdbx_strand_id
1 'polypeptide(L)'
;MAVSSTTTKLCIPGNNISTIQPSKFGFSNTISFTLKLPRFCLRSSNDVSAETTATEVDSEESSIEVPREPFSLISALNVERALRGIPITDADHYGRLGIARGCPFDKVAVAYNNKVQELKSEGLEEEELNKQLELVKESYTILSSEDERRIYDWSLARSENTDRYMWPYEVDITQIQKGGDPPPREPEDVEPTRLVGYFLLAWVMLSFVLSIGLNLQ
;
A
#
# COMPACT_ATOMS: atom_id res chain seq x y z
N MET A 1 -23.90 -27.30 52.73
CA MET A 1 -22.81 -26.64 51.96
C MET A 1 -23.42 -26.20 50.64
N ALA A 2 -23.78 -24.93 50.51
CA ALA A 2 -24.38 -24.36 49.30
C ALA A 2 -23.27 -23.65 48.51
N VAL A 3 -23.13 -23.97 47.23
CA VAL A 3 -22.25 -23.25 46.30
C VAL A 3 -23.11 -22.66 45.19
N SER A 4 -23.27 -21.34 45.24
CA SER A 4 -23.90 -20.53 44.20
C SER A 4 -22.91 -20.33 43.05
N SER A 5 -23.32 -20.67 41.83
CA SER A 5 -22.61 -20.29 40.61
C SER A 5 -23.28 -19.05 40.01
N THR A 6 -22.56 -17.93 39.99
CA THR A 6 -23.01 -16.66 39.43
C THR A 6 -22.48 -16.53 38.01
N THR A 7 -23.37 -16.59 37.01
CA THR A 7 -23.03 -16.31 35.61
C THR A 7 -23.34 -14.85 35.30
N THR A 8 -22.31 -14.00 35.24
CA THR A 8 -22.43 -12.61 34.80
C THR A 8 -22.29 -12.53 33.27
N LYS A 9 -23.39 -12.22 32.58
CA LYS A 9 -23.36 -11.79 31.16
C LYS A 9 -23.03 -10.31 31.11
N LEU A 10 -21.88 -9.97 30.54
CA LEU A 10 -21.47 -8.59 30.28
C LEU A 10 -22.08 -8.14 28.96
N CYS A 11 -23.16 -7.35 29.02
CA CYS A 11 -23.76 -6.69 27.86
C CYS A 11 -23.12 -5.31 27.70
N ILE A 12 -22.44 -5.09 26.57
CA ILE A 12 -21.91 -3.79 26.19
C ILE A 12 -23.05 -2.99 25.54
N PRO A 13 -23.38 -1.77 26.02
CA PRO A 13 -24.40 -0.95 25.39
C PRO A 13 -23.89 -0.33 24.09
N GLY A 14 -24.64 -0.53 23.01
CA GLY A 14 -24.38 0.08 21.71
C GLY A 14 -24.61 1.59 21.75
N ASN A 15 -23.63 2.35 21.27
CA ASN A 15 -23.75 3.80 21.16
C ASN A 15 -24.75 4.18 20.06
N ASN A 16 -25.76 4.96 20.47
CA ASN A 16 -26.72 5.60 19.59
C ASN A 16 -26.03 6.71 18.78
N ILE A 17 -25.92 6.52 17.46
CA ILE A 17 -25.59 7.60 16.54
C ILE A 17 -26.91 8.25 16.12
N SER A 18 -27.10 9.50 16.54
CA SER A 18 -28.22 10.34 16.14
C SER A 18 -28.26 10.49 14.62
N THR A 19 -29.30 9.92 14.00
CA THR A 19 -29.64 10.11 12.59
C THR A 19 -29.98 11.58 12.34
N ILE A 20 -29.06 12.32 11.71
CA ILE A 20 -29.37 13.62 11.13
C ILE A 20 -30.13 13.36 9.82
N GLN A 21 -31.39 13.75 9.82
CA GLN A 21 -32.31 13.65 8.69
C GLN A 21 -31.89 14.64 7.59
N PRO A 22 -31.62 14.22 6.34
CA PRO A 22 -31.30 15.15 5.27
C PRO A 22 -32.57 15.85 4.75
N SER A 23 -32.53 17.18 4.73
CA SER A 23 -33.52 18.03 4.09
C SER A 23 -33.56 17.76 2.57
N LYS A 24 -34.75 17.44 2.07
CA LYS A 24 -35.05 17.30 0.64
C LYS A 24 -34.84 18.64 -0.07
N PHE A 25 -33.75 18.75 -0.83
CA PHE A 25 -33.68 19.61 -2.01
C PHE A 25 -32.92 18.85 -3.09
N GLY A 26 -33.66 18.47 -4.12
CA GLY A 26 -33.14 17.72 -5.25
C GLY A 26 -32.55 18.64 -6.31
N PHE A 27 -31.40 18.27 -6.83
CA PHE A 27 -31.06 18.37 -8.24
C PHE A 27 -30.23 17.13 -8.58
N SER A 28 -30.85 16.17 -9.26
CA SER A 28 -30.24 14.91 -9.67
C SER A 28 -29.59 15.12 -11.04
N ASN A 29 -28.28 15.38 -11.06
CA ASN A 29 -27.45 15.20 -12.25
C ASN A 29 -26.33 14.21 -11.92
N THR A 30 -26.63 12.93 -12.06
CA THR A 30 -25.61 11.87 -12.06
C THR A 30 -24.99 11.84 -13.45
N ILE A 31 -23.87 12.52 -13.64
CA ILE A 31 -23.01 12.30 -14.81
C ILE A 31 -22.09 11.14 -14.43
N SER A 32 -22.39 9.95 -14.94
CA SER A 32 -21.52 8.79 -14.81
C SER A 32 -20.42 8.86 -15.88
N PHE A 33 -19.19 9.13 -15.44
CA PHE A 33 -18.03 8.93 -16.29
C PHE A 33 -17.66 7.44 -16.23
N THR A 34 -17.96 6.70 -17.30
CA THR A 34 -17.36 5.37 -17.49
C THR A 34 -15.90 5.56 -17.85
N LEU A 35 -15.03 5.72 -16.86
CA LEU A 35 -13.60 5.56 -17.07
C LEU A 35 -13.36 4.07 -17.40
N LYS A 36 -13.26 3.76 -18.69
CA LYS A 36 -12.62 2.52 -19.13
C LYS A 36 -11.20 2.57 -18.58
N LEU A 37 -10.93 1.85 -17.50
CA LEU A 37 -9.58 1.59 -17.05
C LEU A 37 -8.80 1.01 -18.26
N PRO A 38 -7.68 1.61 -18.68
CA PRO A 38 -6.78 0.96 -19.62
C PRO A 38 -6.38 -0.37 -18.99
N ARG A 39 -6.68 -1.49 -19.66
CA ARG A 39 -6.08 -2.77 -19.29
C ARG A 39 -4.59 -2.64 -19.59
N PHE A 40 -3.80 -2.33 -18.57
CA PHE A 40 -2.35 -2.47 -18.67
C PHE A 40 -2.04 -3.97 -18.68
N CYS A 41 -1.94 -4.55 -19.86
CA CYS A 41 -1.28 -5.84 -20.03
C CYS A 41 0.23 -5.60 -19.95
N LEU A 42 0.82 -5.87 -18.79
CA LEU A 42 2.27 -5.98 -18.68
C LEU A 42 2.69 -7.26 -19.42
N ARG A 43 3.21 -7.11 -20.64
CA ARG A 43 3.79 -8.22 -21.41
C ARG A 43 5.23 -8.42 -20.92
N SER A 44 5.44 -9.35 -19.97
CA SER A 44 6.80 -9.82 -19.67
C SER A 44 7.28 -10.63 -20.87
N SER A 45 8.27 -10.11 -21.61
CA SER A 45 8.90 -10.81 -22.71
C SER A 45 9.95 -11.76 -22.15
N ASN A 46 9.57 -13.00 -21.84
CA ASN A 46 10.53 -14.10 -21.82
C ASN A 46 10.53 -14.72 -23.22
N ASP A 47 11.53 -14.36 -24.02
CA ASP A 47 11.84 -15.11 -25.24
C ASP A 47 12.40 -16.48 -24.83
N VAL A 48 11.56 -17.51 -24.89
CA VAL A 48 12.07 -18.88 -25.07
C VAL A 48 11.25 -19.57 -26.14
N SER A 49 11.96 -19.88 -27.21
CA SER A 49 11.52 -20.59 -28.39
C SER A 49 11.35 -22.08 -28.08
N ALA A 50 10.19 -22.66 -28.39
CA ALA A 50 10.04 -23.84 -29.25
C ALA A 50 8.71 -24.60 -29.00
N GLU A 51 8.04 -24.89 -30.11
CA GLU A 51 7.24 -26.07 -30.48
C GLU A 51 6.20 -26.70 -29.53
N THR A 52 4.98 -26.73 -30.07
CA THR A 52 3.84 -27.60 -29.77
C THR A 52 4.18 -29.09 -29.81
N THR A 53 3.73 -29.87 -28.80
CA THR A 53 2.83 -31.03 -28.96
C THR A 53 2.50 -31.67 -27.59
N ALA A 54 1.27 -32.17 -27.45
CA ALA A 54 0.63 -32.63 -26.21
C ALA A 54 1.12 -34.00 -25.72
N THR A 55 1.15 -34.23 -24.39
CA THR A 55 0.71 -35.46 -23.68
C THR A 55 0.62 -35.17 -22.17
N GLU A 56 -0.39 -35.75 -21.49
CA GLU A 56 -0.59 -35.72 -20.03
C GLU A 56 0.48 -36.50 -19.24
N VAL A 57 0.51 -36.22 -17.93
CA VAL A 57 1.00 -37.03 -16.79
C VAL A 57 2.24 -36.48 -16.06
N ASP A 58 2.01 -36.38 -14.75
CA ASP A 58 2.89 -36.33 -13.58
C ASP A 58 3.63 -35.07 -13.15
N SER A 59 3.31 -34.73 -11.90
CA SER A 59 4.10 -34.04 -10.90
C SER A 59 5.59 -34.34 -11.04
N GLU A 60 6.37 -33.32 -11.33
CA GLU A 60 7.72 -33.21 -10.81
C GLU A 60 7.97 -31.74 -10.44
N GLU A 61 8.44 -31.57 -9.21
CA GLU A 61 8.73 -30.30 -8.58
C GLU A 61 9.72 -29.50 -9.43
N SER A 62 9.25 -28.43 -10.07
CA SER A 62 10.12 -27.46 -10.74
C SER A 62 10.87 -26.66 -9.68
N SER A 63 11.92 -27.27 -9.14
CA SER A 63 12.99 -26.61 -8.38
C SER A 63 13.81 -25.78 -9.36
N ILE A 64 13.26 -24.63 -9.74
CA ILE A 64 14.07 -23.54 -10.27
C ILE A 64 14.89 -23.04 -9.09
N GLU A 65 16.18 -23.36 -9.10
CA GLU A 65 17.17 -22.79 -8.20
C GLU A 65 17.22 -21.29 -8.46
N VAL A 66 16.43 -20.55 -7.67
CA VAL A 66 16.36 -19.09 -7.68
C VAL A 66 17.72 -18.58 -7.25
N PRO A 67 18.42 -17.77 -8.08
CA PRO A 67 19.65 -17.10 -7.66
C PRO A 67 19.40 -16.41 -6.33
N ARG A 68 20.37 -16.48 -5.41
CA ARG A 68 20.30 -15.92 -4.04
C ARG A 68 20.27 -14.38 -4.11
N GLU A 69 19.18 -13.86 -4.63
CA GLU A 69 18.91 -12.45 -4.84
C GLU A 69 18.79 -11.80 -3.46
N PRO A 70 19.25 -10.55 -3.27
CA PRO A 70 18.97 -9.80 -2.05
C PRO A 70 17.48 -9.90 -1.71
N PHE A 71 17.15 -10.12 -0.43
CA PHE A 71 15.78 -10.24 0.09
C PHE A 71 14.98 -8.97 -0.18
N SER A 72 14.46 -8.84 -1.41
CA SER A 72 13.78 -7.66 -1.90
C SER A 72 12.28 -7.94 -1.94
N LEU A 73 11.49 -7.16 -1.20
CA LEU A 73 10.04 -7.22 -1.21
C LEU A 73 9.47 -6.41 -2.38
N ILE A 74 10.25 -5.52 -2.99
CA ILE A 74 9.84 -4.68 -4.10
C ILE A 74 9.74 -5.52 -5.38
N SER A 75 8.58 -6.13 -5.59
CA SER A 75 8.26 -6.85 -6.83
C SER A 75 6.82 -6.56 -7.27
N ALA A 76 6.56 -6.68 -8.58
CA ALA A 76 5.22 -6.43 -9.13
C ALA A 76 4.15 -7.35 -8.50
N LEU A 77 4.50 -8.62 -8.26
CA LEU A 77 3.62 -9.59 -7.62
C LEU A 77 3.32 -9.21 -6.17
N ASN A 78 4.32 -8.76 -5.42
CA ASN A 78 4.14 -8.32 -4.03
C ASN A 78 3.29 -7.06 -3.93
N VAL A 79 3.49 -6.11 -4.85
CA VAL A 79 2.63 -4.91 -4.93
C VAL A 79 1.19 -5.29 -5.25
N GLU A 80 0.95 -6.20 -6.19
CA GLU A 80 -0.40 -6.68 -6.48
C GLU A 80 -1.06 -7.36 -5.27
N ARG A 81 -0.31 -8.18 -4.52
CA ARG A 81 -0.79 -8.78 -3.27
C ARG A 81 -1.19 -7.72 -2.25
N ALA A 82 -0.33 -6.72 -2.03
CA ALA A 82 -0.62 -5.62 -1.10
C ALA A 82 -1.83 -4.78 -1.55
N LEU A 83 -2.01 -4.56 -2.86
CA LEU A 83 -3.18 -3.87 -3.41
C LEU A 83 -4.47 -4.63 -3.13
N ARG A 84 -4.44 -5.97 -3.15
CA ARG A 84 -5.56 -6.84 -2.76
C ARG A 84 -5.80 -6.91 -1.25
N GLY A 85 -4.97 -6.25 -0.44
CA GLY A 85 -5.05 -6.29 1.02
C GLY A 85 -4.46 -7.58 1.61
N ILE A 86 -3.64 -8.30 0.85
CA ILE A 86 -2.96 -9.52 1.32
C ILE A 86 -1.53 -9.11 1.74
N PRO A 87 -1.05 -9.54 2.92
CA PRO A 87 0.31 -9.28 3.33
C PRO A 87 1.31 -9.85 2.32
N ILE A 88 2.42 -9.14 2.11
CA ILE A 88 3.46 -9.54 1.17
C ILE A 88 4.21 -10.77 1.69
N THR A 89 4.49 -10.79 3.00
CA THR A 89 5.13 -11.90 3.68
C THR A 89 4.26 -12.35 4.85
N ASP A 90 4.30 -13.65 5.14
CA ASP A 90 3.63 -14.23 6.33
C ASP A 90 4.51 -14.09 7.59
N ALA A 91 5.76 -13.65 7.42
CA ALA A 91 6.74 -13.48 8.47
C ALA A 91 6.56 -12.16 9.22
N ASP A 92 6.54 -12.23 10.55
CA ASP A 92 6.66 -11.04 11.41
C ASP A 92 8.13 -10.66 11.61
N HIS A 93 8.64 -9.75 10.78
CA HIS A 93 10.03 -9.29 10.83
C HIS A 93 10.30 -8.44 12.09
N TYR A 94 9.30 -7.73 12.61
CA TYR A 94 9.42 -6.97 13.85
C TYR A 94 9.51 -7.91 15.06
N GLY A 95 8.63 -8.92 15.11
CA GLY A 95 8.60 -9.95 16.14
C GLY A 95 9.89 -10.78 16.17
N ARG A 96 10.43 -11.17 15.00
CA ARG A 96 11.71 -11.88 14.89
C ARG A 96 12.87 -11.13 15.55
N LEU A 97 12.89 -9.80 15.43
CA LEU A 97 13.91 -8.94 16.06
C LEU A 97 13.52 -8.49 17.48
N GLY A 98 12.30 -8.80 17.96
CA GLY A 98 11.83 -8.41 19.28
C GLY A 98 11.61 -6.91 19.44
N ILE A 99 11.29 -6.20 18.36
CA ILE A 99 11.06 -4.75 18.34
C ILE A 99 9.61 -4.41 18.00
N ALA A 100 9.14 -3.26 18.49
CA ALA A 100 7.81 -2.77 18.15
C ALA A 100 7.77 -2.18 16.73
N ARG A 101 6.62 -2.34 16.06
CA ARG A 101 6.32 -1.65 14.79
C ARG A 101 6.43 -0.13 14.98
N GLY A 102 6.96 0.57 13.98
CA GLY A 102 7.16 2.03 14.08
C GLY A 102 8.47 2.46 14.76
N CYS A 103 9.36 1.53 15.14
CA CYS A 103 10.63 1.90 15.77
C CYS A 103 11.55 2.70 14.82
N PRO A 104 12.38 3.62 15.32
CA PRO A 104 13.40 4.28 14.49
C PRO A 104 14.41 3.27 13.91
N PHE A 105 15.04 3.62 12.79
CA PHE A 105 16.00 2.76 12.08
C PHE A 105 17.21 2.39 12.94
N ASP A 106 17.71 3.31 13.76
CA ASP A 106 18.85 3.08 14.66
C ASP A 106 18.63 1.89 15.62
N LYS A 107 17.37 1.67 16.05
CA LYS A 107 17.04 0.56 16.95
C LYS A 107 17.06 -0.79 16.25
N VAL A 108 16.85 -0.85 14.94
CA VAL A 108 16.82 -2.10 14.16
C VAL A 108 18.20 -2.76 14.17
N ALA A 109 19.27 -1.98 13.98
CA ALA A 109 20.65 -2.48 14.01
C ALA A 109 21.05 -3.00 15.39
N VAL A 110 20.66 -2.30 16.46
CA VAL A 110 20.92 -2.75 17.83
C VAL A 110 20.18 -4.06 18.12
N ALA A 111 18.90 -4.14 17.75
CA ALA A 111 18.09 -5.34 17.95
C ALA A 111 18.64 -6.56 17.19
N TYR A 112 19.08 -6.37 15.95
CA TYR A 112 19.73 -7.42 15.16
C TYR A 112 20.97 -7.99 15.86
N ASN A 113 21.89 -7.12 16.30
CA ASN A 113 23.11 -7.57 16.97
C ASN A 113 22.80 -8.32 18.28
N ASN A 114 21.84 -7.82 19.07
CA ASN A 114 21.40 -8.47 20.29
C ASN A 114 20.82 -9.87 20.00
N LYS A 115 19.97 -10.00 18.98
CA LYS A 115 19.35 -11.27 18.59
C LYS A 115 20.39 -12.27 18.07
N VAL A 116 21.35 -11.82 17.28
CA VAL A 116 22.47 -12.66 16.81
C VAL A 116 23.32 -13.16 17.99
N GLN A 117 23.58 -12.32 18.99
CA GLN A 117 24.32 -12.73 20.18
C GLN A 117 23.53 -13.74 21.03
N GLU A 118 22.22 -13.53 21.20
CA GLU A 118 21.31 -14.44 21.90
C GLU A 118 21.34 -15.84 21.26
N LEU A 119 21.15 -15.91 19.93
CA LEU A 119 21.16 -17.18 19.19
C LEU A 119 22.51 -17.92 19.28
N LYS A 120 23.62 -17.18 19.27
CA LYS A 120 24.95 -17.78 19.46
C LYS A 120 25.18 -18.29 20.89
N SER A 121 24.54 -17.67 21.87
CA SER A 121 24.63 -18.08 23.28
C SER A 121 23.70 -19.24 23.65
N GLU A 122 22.67 -19.48 22.85
CA GLU A 122 21.67 -20.53 23.08
C GLU A 122 22.22 -21.95 22.86
N GLY A 123 23.36 -22.09 22.19
CA GLY A 123 24.07 -23.37 22.04
C GLY A 123 23.32 -24.39 21.18
N LEU A 124 22.52 -23.92 20.23
CA LEU A 124 21.78 -24.74 19.27
C LEU A 124 22.72 -25.49 18.33
N GLU A 125 22.18 -26.53 17.68
CA GLU A 125 22.87 -27.24 16.60
C GLU A 125 23.25 -26.28 15.47
N GLU A 126 24.41 -26.47 14.84
CA GLU A 126 24.98 -25.53 13.87
C GLU A 126 24.04 -25.27 12.68
N GLU A 127 23.31 -26.29 12.23
CA GLU A 127 22.35 -26.19 11.13
C GLU A 127 21.12 -25.35 11.50
N GLU A 128 20.53 -25.62 12.67
CA GLU A 128 19.39 -24.86 13.19
C GLU A 128 19.77 -23.40 13.47
N LEU A 129 20.95 -23.19 14.06
CA LEU A 129 21.52 -21.87 14.33
C LEU A 129 21.70 -21.08 13.04
N ASN A 130 22.28 -21.68 12.00
CA ASN A 130 22.47 -21.01 10.72
C ASN A 130 21.13 -20.61 10.07
N LYS A 131 20.15 -21.51 10.10
CA LYS A 131 18.80 -21.22 9.60
C LYS A 131 18.15 -20.05 10.35
N GLN A 132 18.24 -20.02 11.67
CA GLN A 132 17.69 -18.91 12.45
C GLN A 132 18.44 -17.60 12.18
N LEU A 133 19.77 -17.65 12.07
CA LEU A 133 20.58 -16.48 11.71
C LEU A 133 20.21 -15.93 10.33
N GLU A 134 19.90 -16.79 9.35
CA GLU A 134 19.42 -16.36 8.04
C GLU A 134 18.07 -15.64 8.13
N LEU A 135 17.11 -16.16 8.90
CA LEU A 135 15.80 -15.50 9.11
C LEU A 135 15.93 -14.15 9.83
N VAL A 136 16.84 -14.04 10.79
CA VAL A 136 17.15 -12.79 11.50
C VAL A 136 17.83 -11.79 10.55
N LYS A 137 18.75 -12.27 9.70
CA LYS A 137 19.42 -11.46 8.68
C LYS A 137 18.46 -10.96 7.60
N GLU A 138 17.52 -11.79 7.15
CA GLU A 138 16.43 -11.40 6.24
C GLU A 138 15.63 -10.25 6.85
N SER A 139 15.18 -10.43 8.09
CA SER A 139 14.35 -9.44 8.80
C SER A 139 15.09 -8.12 9.00
N TYR A 140 16.38 -8.18 9.35
CA TYR A 140 17.23 -6.99 9.40
C TYR A 140 17.38 -6.31 8.03
N THR A 141 17.61 -7.08 6.97
CA THR A 141 17.76 -6.52 5.61
C THR A 141 16.52 -5.73 5.21
N ILE A 142 15.32 -6.30 5.40
CA ILE A 142 14.05 -5.64 5.08
C ILE A 142 13.82 -4.40 5.95
N LEU A 143 14.05 -4.48 7.27
CA LEU A 143 13.75 -3.38 8.20
C LEU A 143 14.84 -2.29 8.24
N SER A 144 16.03 -2.55 7.69
CA SER A 144 17.13 -1.60 7.63
C SER A 144 17.03 -0.65 6.43
N SER A 145 16.47 -1.13 5.30
CA SER A 145 16.26 -0.34 4.09
C SER A 145 14.95 0.45 4.19
N GLU A 146 14.99 1.74 3.84
CA GLU A 146 13.81 2.61 3.88
C GLU A 146 12.70 2.13 2.93
N ASP A 147 13.07 1.77 1.70
CA ASP A 147 12.12 1.40 0.66
C ASP A 147 11.45 0.05 0.96
N GLU A 148 12.24 -0.94 1.39
CA GLU A 148 11.76 -2.28 1.74
C GLU A 148 10.85 -2.24 2.96
N ARG A 149 11.29 -1.51 3.99
CA ARG A 149 10.49 -1.31 5.20
C ARG A 149 9.19 -0.58 4.91
N ARG A 150 9.20 0.44 4.05
CA ARG A 150 7.99 1.16 3.64
C ARG A 150 6.99 0.23 2.95
N ILE A 151 7.44 -0.63 2.03
CA ILE A 151 6.57 -1.59 1.35
C ILE A 151 6.04 -2.65 2.32
N TYR A 152 6.89 -3.13 3.24
CA TYR A 152 6.46 -4.05 4.29
C TYR A 152 5.40 -3.43 5.21
N ASP A 153 5.68 -2.26 5.77
CA ASP A 153 4.77 -1.52 6.66
C ASP A 153 3.47 -1.15 5.94
N TRP A 154 3.53 -0.80 4.65
CA TRP A 154 2.37 -0.55 3.81
C TRP A 154 1.51 -1.78 3.61
N SER A 155 2.11 -2.94 3.33
CA SER A 155 1.36 -4.18 3.17
C SER A 155 0.62 -4.58 4.45
N LEU A 156 1.26 -4.43 5.62
CA LEU A 156 0.64 -4.67 6.93
C LEU A 156 -0.53 -3.70 7.17
N ALA A 157 -0.34 -2.42 6.85
CA ALA A 157 -1.37 -1.41 7.05
C ALA A 157 -2.58 -1.62 6.11
N ARG A 158 -2.34 -2.12 4.89
CA ARG A 158 -3.37 -2.50 3.92
C ARG A 158 -4.13 -3.76 4.33
N SER A 159 -3.46 -4.76 4.89
CA SER A 159 -4.14 -5.96 5.40
C SER A 159 -5.01 -5.66 6.62
N GLU A 160 -4.64 -4.66 7.43
CA GLU A 160 -5.44 -4.18 8.55
C GLU A 160 -6.61 -3.29 8.10
N ASN A 161 -6.43 -2.51 7.03
CA ASN A 161 -7.42 -1.54 6.52
C ASN A 161 -7.83 -1.87 5.09
N THR A 162 -8.82 -2.75 4.92
CA THR A 162 -9.32 -3.15 3.60
C THR A 162 -10.21 -2.09 2.95
N ASP A 163 -10.87 -1.25 3.74
CA ASP A 163 -11.94 -0.35 3.27
C ASP A 163 -11.41 0.93 2.62
N ARG A 164 -10.24 1.41 3.07
CA ARG A 164 -9.64 2.66 2.60
C ARG A 164 -8.26 2.38 2.01
N TYR A 165 -8.02 2.94 0.83
CA TYR A 165 -6.67 2.95 0.27
C TYR A 165 -5.78 3.90 1.07
N MET A 166 -4.64 3.39 1.53
CA MET A 166 -3.58 4.18 2.16
C MET A 166 -2.36 4.18 1.25
N TRP A 167 -1.70 5.31 1.13
CA TRP A 167 -0.48 5.41 0.31
C TRP A 167 0.73 4.86 1.08
N PRO A 168 1.73 4.25 0.41
CA PRO A 168 2.94 3.77 1.08
C PRO A 168 3.66 4.85 1.90
N TYR A 169 3.66 6.10 1.43
CA TYR A 169 4.31 7.21 2.11
C TYR A 169 3.54 7.74 3.33
N GLU A 170 2.25 7.41 3.46
CA GLU A 170 1.47 7.79 4.65
C GLU A 170 1.85 6.96 5.89
N VAL A 171 2.34 5.74 5.67
CA VAL A 171 2.77 4.82 6.74
C VAL A 171 4.28 4.82 6.95
N ASP A 172 5.01 5.57 6.13
CA ASP A 172 6.48 5.61 6.17
C ASP A 172 6.96 6.37 7.42
N ILE A 173 7.69 5.65 8.27
CA ILE A 173 8.24 6.19 9.52
C ILE A 173 9.23 7.33 9.25
N THR A 174 9.98 7.29 8.14
CA THR A 174 10.90 8.38 7.78
C THR A 174 10.14 9.67 7.53
N GLN A 175 9.00 9.61 6.84
CA GLN A 175 8.15 10.76 6.53
C GLN A 175 7.49 11.31 7.80
N ILE A 176 6.97 10.41 8.63
CA ILE A 176 6.35 10.77 9.92
C ILE A 176 7.35 11.47 10.84
N GLN A 177 8.59 10.96 10.91
CA GLN A 177 9.66 11.56 11.73
C GLN A 177 10.20 12.85 11.14
N LYS A 178 10.29 12.94 9.81
CA LYS A 178 10.81 14.13 9.12
C LYS A 178 9.92 15.35 9.30
N GLY A 179 8.61 15.15 9.54
CA GLY A 179 7.69 16.22 9.93
C GLY A 179 7.84 17.48 9.08
N GLY A 180 8.05 17.30 7.77
CA GLY A 180 8.43 18.38 6.88
C GLY A 180 7.23 19.22 6.48
N ASP A 181 7.43 20.54 6.41
CA ASP A 181 6.50 21.43 5.74
C ASP A 181 6.13 20.86 4.36
N PRO A 182 4.86 20.93 3.94
CA PRO A 182 4.45 20.42 2.64
C PRO A 182 5.34 21.01 1.56
N PRO A 183 5.67 20.25 0.49
CA PRO A 183 6.50 20.75 -0.58
C PRO A 183 5.96 22.11 -1.04
N PRO A 184 6.82 23.12 -1.27
CA PRO A 184 6.39 24.43 -1.76
C PRO A 184 5.46 24.23 -2.94
N ARG A 185 4.24 24.80 -2.86
CA ARG A 185 3.27 24.65 -3.94
C ARG A 185 3.92 25.10 -5.23
N GLU A 186 4.01 24.19 -6.20
CA GLU A 186 4.45 24.54 -7.54
C GLU A 186 3.56 25.71 -8.02
N PRO A 187 4.15 26.75 -8.64
CA PRO A 187 3.36 27.83 -9.19
C PRO A 187 2.39 27.22 -10.20
N GLU A 188 1.09 27.40 -9.97
CA GLU A 188 0.06 26.95 -10.90
C GLU A 188 0.40 27.51 -12.29
N ASP A 189 0.46 26.65 -13.31
CA ASP A 189 0.66 27.08 -14.71
C ASP A 189 -0.66 27.68 -15.25
N VAL A 190 -0.98 28.88 -14.77
CA VAL A 190 -2.26 29.57 -15.03
C VAL A 190 -2.25 30.29 -16.40
N GLU A 191 -1.09 30.39 -17.06
CA GLU A 191 -0.94 31.24 -18.25
C GLU A 191 -1.73 30.73 -19.45
N PRO A 192 -1.66 29.43 -19.83
CA PRO A 192 -2.41 28.92 -20.98
C PRO A 192 -3.92 28.94 -20.73
N THR A 193 -4.34 28.61 -19.50
CA THR A 193 -5.75 28.52 -19.12
C THR A 193 -6.43 29.89 -19.09
N ARG A 194 -5.74 30.94 -18.61
CA ARG A 194 -6.28 32.32 -18.64
C ARG A 194 -6.47 32.82 -20.06
N LEU A 195 -5.51 32.57 -20.96
CA LEU A 195 -5.59 33.05 -22.34
C LEU A 195 -6.79 32.45 -23.09
N VAL A 196 -6.98 31.14 -22.97
CA VAL A 196 -8.15 30.46 -23.56
C VAL A 196 -9.46 30.96 -22.93
N GLY A 197 -9.47 31.18 -21.61
CA GLY A 197 -10.61 31.76 -20.92
C GLY A 197 -11.01 33.14 -21.46
N TYR A 198 -10.06 34.04 -21.67
CA TYR A 198 -10.33 35.36 -22.26
C TYR A 198 -10.75 35.26 -23.73
N PHE A 199 -10.17 34.35 -24.50
CA PHE A 199 -10.54 34.12 -25.90
C PHE A 199 -12.00 33.66 -26.03
N LEU A 200 -12.43 32.70 -25.21
CA LEU A 200 -13.82 32.24 -25.17
C LEU A 200 -14.77 33.34 -24.70
N LEU A 201 -14.39 34.09 -23.65
CA LEU A 201 -15.20 35.20 -23.15
C LEU A 201 -15.40 36.30 -24.22
N ALA A 202 -14.34 36.65 -24.95
CA ALA A 202 -14.42 37.62 -26.04
C ALA A 202 -15.36 37.15 -27.15
N TRP A 203 -15.31 35.86 -27.51
CA TRP A 203 -16.19 35.29 -28.53
C TRP A 203 -17.66 35.28 -28.11
N VAL A 204 -17.93 35.00 -26.83
CA VAL A 204 -19.27 35.07 -26.24
C VAL A 204 -19.79 36.51 -26.24
N MET A 205 -18.98 37.49 -25.87
CA MET A 205 -19.40 38.90 -25.90
C MET A 205 -19.66 39.37 -27.34
N LEU A 206 -18.82 38.95 -28.28
CA LEU A 206 -19.00 39.26 -29.70
C LEU A 206 -20.31 38.68 -30.24
N SER A 207 -20.67 37.45 -29.87
CA SER A 207 -21.92 36.82 -30.32
C SER A 207 -23.16 37.57 -29.83
N PHE A 208 -23.15 38.07 -28.59
CA PHE A 208 -24.24 38.90 -28.05
C PHE A 208 -24.38 40.22 -28.82
N VAL A 209 -23.27 40.92 -29.09
CA VAL A 209 -23.30 42.19 -29.84
C VAL A 209 -23.82 41.98 -31.26
N LEU A 210 -23.34 40.94 -31.95
CA LEU A 210 -23.83 40.60 -33.29
C LEU A 210 -25.32 40.21 -33.27
N SER A 211 -25.77 39.44 -32.27
CA SER A 211 -27.16 39.04 -32.14
C SER A 211 -28.11 40.23 -31.95
N ILE A 212 -27.71 41.22 -31.14
CA ILE A 212 -28.46 42.46 -30.93
C ILE A 212 -28.48 43.28 -32.23
N GLY A 213 -27.31 43.50 -32.85
CA GLY A 213 -27.19 44.30 -34.07
C GLY A 213 -28.00 43.74 -35.24
N LEU A 214 -28.02 42.41 -35.41
CA LEU A 214 -28.79 41.74 -36.46
C LEU A 214 -30.30 41.66 -36.17
N ASN A 215 -30.74 41.74 -34.90
CA ASN A 215 -32.17 41.77 -34.55
C ASN A 215 -32.79 43.18 -34.61
N LEU A 216 -31.97 44.23 -34.52
CA LEU A 216 -32.42 45.62 -34.59
C LEU A 216 -32.53 46.16 -36.02
N GLN A 217 -32.19 45.34 -37.02
CA GLN A 217 -32.28 45.64 -38.44
C GLN A 217 -33.47 44.91 -39.07
#